data_AF-A0A095TS83-F1
#
_entry.id   AF-A0A095TS83-F1
#
_cell.length_a   1.000
_cell.length_b   1.000
_cell.length_c   1.000
_cell.angle_alpha   90.00
_cell.angle_beta   90.00
_cell.angle_gamma   90.00
#
_symmetry.space_group_name_H-M   'P 1'
#
loop_
_entity.id
_entity.type
_entity.pdbx_description
1 polymer ?
#
loop_
_entity_poly.entity_id
_entity_poly.type
_entity_poly.pdbx_seq_one_letter_code
_entity_poly.pdbx_strand_id
1 'polypeptide(L)' 'MTIQLVDAACQVEQAEAVLSMWLEFTSDKEEASKIGAILTLLYGVYQAIDRANQEISDLKHPQLKERRA' A
#
# COMPACT_ATOMS: atom_id res chain seq x y z
N MET A 1 19.09 -2.14 6.58
CA MET A 1 18.61 -3.06 5.52
C MET A 1 17.56 -2.29 4.74
N THR A 2 17.75 -2.04 3.45
CA THR A 2 16.80 -1.27 2.61
C THR A 2 15.88 -2.25 1.89
N ILE A 3 14.57 -2.05 2.05
CA ILE A 3 13.53 -2.85 1.38
C ILE A 3 13.25 -2.23 0.00
N GLN A 4 13.07 -3.04 -1.03
CA GLN A 4 12.68 -2.52 -2.36
C GLN A 4 11.22 -2.09 -2.36
N LEU A 5 10.83 -1.14 -3.21
CA LEU A 5 9.45 -0.64 -3.25
C LEU A 5 8.42 -1.76 -3.53
N VAL A 6 8.76 -2.72 -4.39
CA VAL A 6 7.89 -3.88 -4.67
C VAL A 6 7.68 -4.76 -3.43
N ASP A 7 8.75 -5.00 -2.68
CA ASP A 7 8.68 -5.79 -1.44
C ASP A 7 7.91 -5.03 -0.36
N ALA A 8 8.07 -3.70 -0.30
CA ALA A 8 7.35 -2.84 0.62
C ALA A 8 5.84 -2.84 0.33
N ALA A 9 5.42 -2.75 -0.95
CA ALA A 9 4.02 -2.87 -1.33
C ALA A 9 3.43 -4.23 -0.89
N CYS A 10 4.16 -5.32 -1.15
CA CYS A 10 3.72 -6.66 -0.76
C CYS A 10 3.58 -6.82 0.76
N GLN A 11 4.49 -6.22 1.54
CA GLN A 11 4.38 -6.23 3.00
C GLN A 11 3.17 -5.45 3.51
N VAL A 12 2.82 -4.33 2.86
CA VAL A 12 1.61 -3.56 3.19
C VAL A 12 0.36 -4.40 2.91
N GLU A 13 0.27 -5.03 1.74
CA GLU A 13 -0.85 -5.92 1.38
C GLU A 13 -1.00 -7.08 2.38
N GLN A 14 0.11 -7.70 2.79
CA GLN A 14 0.10 -8.77 3.81
C GLN A 14 -0.38 -8.25 5.17
N ALA A 15 0.07 -7.07 5.60
CA ALA A 15 -0.37 -6.46 6.85
C ALA A 15 -1.86 -6.14 6.82
N GLU A 16 -2.36 -5.61 5.70
CA GLU A 16 -3.79 -5.35 5.50
C GLU A 16 -4.62 -6.64 5.55
N ALA A 17 -4.13 -7.73 4.96
CA ALA A 17 -4.81 -9.03 5.00
C ALA A 17 -4.92 -9.57 6.44
N VAL A 18 -3.83 -9.52 7.21
CA VAL A 18 -3.82 -9.97 8.62
C VAL A 18 -4.73 -9.10 9.48
N LEU A 19 -4.69 -7.78 9.30
CA LEU A 19 -5.55 -6.85 10.04
C LEU A 19 -7.02 -6.97 9.68
N SER A 20 -7.33 -7.23 8.41
CA SER A 20 -8.70 -7.47 7.96
C SER A 20 -9.25 -8.77 8.58
N MET A 21 -8.44 -9.83 8.57
CA MET A 21 -8.78 -11.07 9.26
C MET A 21 -9.01 -10.82 10.76
N TRP A 22 -8.14 -10.06 11.43
CA TRP A 22 -8.32 -9.71 12.85
C TRP A 22 -9.62 -8.92 13.08
N LEU A 23 -9.93 -7.96 12.20
CA LEU A 23 -11.16 -7.16 12.28
C LEU A 23 -12.43 -8.04 12.23
N GLU A 24 -12.40 -9.13 11.46
CA GLU A 24 -13.53 -10.08 11.36
C GLU A 24 -13.75 -10.88 12.66
N PHE A 25 -12.70 -11.12 13.45
CA PHE A 25 -12.76 -11.93 14.66
C PHE A 25 -12.91 -11.13 15.96
N THR A 26 -12.64 -9.82 15.95
CA THR A 26 -12.80 -9.00 17.16
C THR A 26 -14.27 -8.73 17.47
N SER A 27 -14.63 -8.79 18.75
CA SER A 27 -15.94 -8.38 19.28
C SER A 27 -15.87 -7.05 20.03
N ASP A 28 -14.66 -6.51 20.23
CA ASP A 28 -14.42 -5.25 20.91
C ASP A 28 -14.47 -4.10 19.90
N LYS A 29 -15.37 -3.14 20.13
CA LYS A 29 -15.57 -2.00 19.21
C LYS A 29 -14.39 -1.02 19.20
N GLU A 30 -13.70 -0.88 20.31
CA GLU A 30 -12.52 -0.02 20.42
C GLU A 30 -11.35 -0.65 19.67
N GLU A 31 -11.15 -1.96 19.83
CA GLU A 31 -10.17 -2.74 19.07
C GLU A 31 -10.45 -2.68 17.56
N ALA A 32 -11.70 -2.94 17.15
CA ALA A 32 -12.13 -2.83 15.76
C ALA A 32 -11.86 -1.43 15.17
N SER A 33 -12.12 -0.38 15.94
CA SER A 33 -11.86 1.00 15.52
C SER A 33 -10.36 1.28 15.34
N LYS A 34 -9.51 0.75 16.22
CA LYS A 34 -8.05 0.86 16.11
C LYS A 34 -7.53 0.11 14.88
N ILE A 35 -8.01 -1.11 14.64
CA ILE A 35 -7.64 -1.91 13.47
C ILE A 35 -8.05 -1.17 12.18
N GLY A 36 -9.27 -0.64 12.11
CA GLY A 36 -9.75 0.15 10.97
C GLY A 36 -8.91 1.40 10.71
N ALA A 37 -8.47 2.08 11.78
CA ALA A 37 -7.55 3.22 11.65
C ALA A 37 -6.19 2.79 11.06
N ILE A 38 -5.63 1.67 11.51
CA ILE A 38 -4.37 1.14 10.97
C ILE A 38 -4.53 0.76 9.49
N LEU A 39 -5.62 0.07 9.12
CA LEU A 39 -5.92 -0.26 7.71
C LEU A 39 -5.97 1.00 6.83
N THR A 40 -6.60 2.07 7.32
CA THR A 40 -6.67 3.35 6.58
C THR A 40 -5.29 3.98 6.40
N LEU A 41 -4.42 3.90 7.41
CA LEU A 41 -3.05 4.39 7.32
C LEU A 41 -2.22 3.56 6.32
N LEU A 42 -2.33 2.24 6.37
CA LEU A 42 -1.65 1.33 5.45
C LEU A 42 -2.08 1.56 3.99
N TYR A 43 -3.37 1.79 3.75
CA TYR A 43 -3.86 2.14 2.42
C TYR A 43 -3.22 3.43 1.87
N GLY A 44 -3.01 4.43 2.72
CA GLY A 44 -2.27 5.65 2.36
C GLY A 44 -0.80 5.37 2.01
N VAL A 45 -0.15 4.48 2.76
CA VAL A 45 1.24 4.07 2.51
C VAL A 45 1.36 3.29 1.20
N TYR A 46 0.45 2.34 0.95
CA TYR A 46 0.40 1.58 -0.30
C TYR A 46 0.31 2.51 -1.51
N GLN A 47 -0.62 3.48 -1.48
CA GLN A 47 -0.77 4.46 -2.56
C GLN A 47 0.51 5.28 -2.79
N ALA A 48 1.24 5.65 -1.74
CA ALA A 48 2.50 6.37 -1.88
C ALA A 48 3.58 5.49 -2.55
N ILE A 49 3.65 4.20 -2.20
CA ILE A 49 4.56 3.23 -2.80
C ILE A 49 4.22 3.00 -4.28
N ASP A 50 2.93 2.82 -4.61
CA ASP A 50 2.47 2.61 -5.98
C ASP A 50 2.78 3.83 -6.87
N ARG A 51 2.52 5.05 -6.37
CA ARG A 51 2.91 6.29 -7.07
C ARG A 51 4.42 6.36 -7.30
N ALA A 52 5.23 6.05 -6.29
CA ALA A 52 6.68 6.05 -6.44
C ALA A 52 7.15 5.02 -7.49
N ASN A 53 6.55 3.84 -7.53
CA ASN A 53 6.84 2.83 -8.56
C ASN A 53 6.45 3.32 -9.96
N GLN A 54 5.29 3.97 -10.10
CA GLN A 54 4.83 4.54 -11.38
C GLN A 54 5.79 5.64 -11.87
N GLU A 55 6.19 6.56 -10.99
CA GLU A 55 7.15 7.63 -11.34
C GLU A 55 8.50 7.04 -11.80
N ILE A 56 9.00 6.01 -11.12
CA ILE A 56 10.23 5.32 -11.53
C ILE A 56 10.06 4.64 -12.89
N SER A 57 8.91 4.01 -13.14
CA SER A 57 8.60 3.37 -14.43
C SER A 57 8.58 4.40 -15.56
N ASP A 58 7.93 5.54 -15.32
CA ASP A 58 7.84 6.65 -16.26
C ASP A 58 9.21 7.24 -16.62
N LEU A 59 10.08 7.40 -15.62
CA LEU A 59 11.47 7.86 -15.83
C LEU A 59 12.29 6.87 -16.68
N LYS A 60 12.00 5.57 -16.58
CA LYS A 60 12.67 4.53 -17.38
C LYS A 60 12.15 4.46 -18.81
N HIS A 61 10.95 5.00 -19.10
CA HIS A 61 10.31 4.93 -20.42
C HIS A 61 9.82 6.30 -20.95
N PRO A 62 10.69 7.33 -21.06
CA PRO A 62 10.27 8.68 -21.43
C PRO A 62 9.68 8.78 -22.85
N GLN A 63 10.10 7.91 -23.77
CA GLN A 63 9.73 7.94 -25.20
C GLN A 63 8.28 7.53 -25.50
N LEU A 64 7.54 6.98 -24.53
CA LEU A 64 6.12 6.61 -24.70
C LEU A 64 5.16 7.74 -24.32
N LYS A 65 5.59 8.72 -23.53
CA LYS A 65 4.77 9.88 -23.14
C LYS A 65 4.54 10.85 -24.31
N GLU A 66 5.53 11.01 -25.19
CA GLU A 66 5.45 11.93 -26.35
C GLU A 66 4.56 11.43 -27.49
N ARG A 67 4.21 10.13 -27.54
CA ARG A 67 3.36 9.56 -28.60
C ARG A 67 1.86 9.60 -28.29
N ARG A 68 1.46 10.07 -27.11
CA ARG A 68 0.05 10.18 -26.67
C ARG A 68 -0.43 11.62 -26.45
N ALA A 69 0.42 12.62 -26.72
CA ALA A 69 0.09 14.04 -26.66
C ALA A 69 -0.25 14.59 -28.06
#